data_AF-W8K0T9-F1
#
_entry.id   AF-W8K0T9-F1
#
_cell.length_a   1.000
_cell.length_b   1.000
_cell.length_c   1.000
_cell.angle_alpha   90.00
_cell.angle_beta   90.00
_cell.angle_gamma   90.00
#
_symmetry.space_group_name_H-M   'P 1'
#
loop_
_entity.id
_entity.type
_entity.pdbx_description
1 polymer ?
#
loop_
_entity_poly.entity_id
_entity_poly.type
_entity_poly.pdbx_seq_one_letter_code
_entity_poly.pdbx_strand_id
1 'polypeptide(L)'
;MAMDFNTANLASPLFSKLAHASTPLLIENIHSGARAFLAAQFFYKKNTSVVMVTTCSRLDDLFEDLSAFLEIPPLEFPSSEIDLSPELVNIDAVGKRDKILYELCKQNKPVFCVTTLKALLEKTRSPKDLMNQCLDIQVGDLLDPDMMIDLCKNLGYRHTTLTSDKGEFAYRGGIVDIFPLSSPEPFRIEFWGEKIISIRPFNPSDQLSTGKTSKLSISPAIQNSGESLEYSLLDYFPSPPAFVFDSLTNLEDDFAEISGTLSSLPKRFLPIKEFCERAFLSPTIFFEEKTFPNAQIKKNQEVHVEVFHCHIATSRVAAPFIYPNEIFAGEGNPLLDFLQKLHEYTPNSEFPFHIAIYNTNTKSLKEARVLIETLQHHNWKIYEKRNNLSSSFALVEEHFVAISLSEFASTKILRRQKQRNYSSVATEEVFVPVPGETVVHLHNGIGKFIGIEKNLTI
;
A
#
# COMPACT_ATOMS: atom_id res chain seq x y z
N MET A 1 27.01 17.80 1.87
CA MET A 1 25.75 17.06 1.75
C MET A 1 26.15 15.59 1.69
N ALA A 2 26.09 14.87 2.81
CA ALA A 2 26.50 13.47 2.82
C ALA A 2 25.60 12.71 1.84
N MET A 3 26.20 12.01 0.87
CA MET A 3 25.46 11.12 -0.03
C MET A 3 24.60 10.19 0.84
N ASP A 4 23.29 10.18 0.59
CA ASP A 4 22.37 9.27 1.25
C ASP A 4 22.92 7.85 1.11
N PHE A 5 23.18 7.19 2.24
CA PHE A 5 23.55 5.78 2.22
C PHE A 5 22.38 4.97 1.66
N ASN A 6 22.60 4.38 0.48
CA ASN A 6 21.64 3.47 -0.13
C ASN A 6 21.87 2.07 0.46
N THR A 7 20.93 1.64 1.29
CA THR A 7 20.95 0.33 1.94
C THR A 7 20.93 -0.82 0.92
N ALA A 8 20.42 -0.63 -0.30
CA ALA A 8 20.42 -1.66 -1.36
C ALA A 8 21.84 -2.13 -1.74
N ASN A 9 22.85 -1.29 -1.51
CA ASN A 9 24.25 -1.58 -1.80
C ASN A 9 24.95 -2.37 -0.70
N LEU A 10 24.31 -2.63 0.44
CA LEU A 10 24.86 -3.52 1.46
C LEU A 10 25.09 -4.91 0.87
N ALA A 11 26.29 -5.43 1.10
CA ALA A 11 26.69 -6.78 0.73
C ALA A 11 26.67 -7.65 1.98
N SER A 12 25.93 -8.74 1.93
CA SER A 12 25.91 -9.77 2.98
C SER A 12 25.78 -11.15 2.34
N PRO A 13 26.50 -12.15 2.86
CA PRO A 13 26.24 -13.55 2.53
C PRO A 13 24.76 -13.92 2.72
N LEU A 14 24.10 -13.38 3.74
CA LEU A 14 22.67 -13.60 4.00
C LEU A 14 21.82 -13.15 2.80
N PHE A 15 22.02 -11.94 2.30
CA PHE A 15 21.22 -11.41 1.19
C PHE A 15 21.44 -12.21 -0.10
N SER A 16 22.68 -12.68 -0.32
CA SER A 16 22.97 -13.58 -1.44
C SER A 16 22.28 -14.93 -1.29
N LYS A 17 22.22 -15.50 -0.08
CA LYS A 17 21.52 -16.74 0.21
C LYS A 17 20.01 -16.59 -0.01
N LEU A 18 19.41 -15.50 0.47
CA LEU A 18 18.00 -15.17 0.22
C LEU A 18 17.70 -15.10 -1.28
N ALA A 19 18.58 -14.46 -2.04
CA ALA A 19 18.41 -14.28 -3.49
C ALA A 19 18.65 -15.54 -4.33
N HIS A 20 19.22 -16.62 -3.80
CA HIS A 20 19.52 -17.83 -4.59
C HIS A 20 18.93 -19.11 -4.00
N ALA A 21 18.15 -19.00 -2.93
CA ALA A 21 17.48 -20.14 -2.33
C ALA A 21 16.53 -20.83 -3.32
N SER A 22 16.66 -22.14 -3.42
CA SER A 22 15.81 -23.02 -4.22
C SER A 22 14.60 -23.54 -3.44
N THR A 23 14.66 -23.49 -2.11
CA THR A 23 13.58 -23.88 -1.20
C THR A 23 13.08 -22.65 -0.44
N PRO A 24 11.82 -22.66 0.04
CA PRO A 24 11.34 -21.62 0.93
C PRO A 24 12.19 -21.51 2.19
N LEU A 25 12.38 -20.30 2.68
CA LEU A 25 13.22 -20.01 3.85
C LEU A 25 12.36 -19.64 5.05
N LEU A 26 12.70 -20.17 6.22
CA LEU A 26 12.12 -19.76 7.51
C LEU A 26 13.16 -18.94 8.29
N ILE A 27 12.81 -17.69 8.61
CA ILE A 27 13.63 -16.78 9.41
C ILE A 27 12.83 -16.41 10.65
N GLU A 28 13.32 -16.86 11.79
CA GLU A 28 12.72 -16.67 13.11
C GLU A 28 13.50 -15.64 13.93
N ASN A 29 12.88 -15.15 15.02
CA ASN A 29 13.45 -14.14 15.91
C ASN A 29 13.80 -12.83 15.18
N ILE A 30 12.91 -12.41 14.26
CA ILE A 30 13.10 -11.18 13.49
C ILE A 30 12.07 -10.11 13.82
N HIS A 31 12.53 -8.92 14.23
CA HIS A 31 11.65 -7.80 14.60
C HIS A 31 11.14 -7.02 13.37
N SER A 32 10.14 -6.15 13.55
CA SER A 32 9.44 -5.43 12.46
C SER A 32 10.38 -4.70 11.50
N GLY A 33 11.23 -3.81 12.01
CA GLY A 33 12.14 -3.03 11.17
C GLY A 33 13.14 -3.90 10.42
N ALA A 34 13.64 -4.97 11.05
CA ALA A 34 14.55 -5.92 10.41
C ALA A 34 13.86 -6.77 9.32
N ARG A 35 12.59 -7.13 9.50
CA ARG A 35 11.78 -7.80 8.46
C ARG A 35 11.60 -6.94 7.23
N ALA A 36 11.19 -5.69 7.41
CA ALA A 36 11.04 -4.75 6.30
C ALA A 36 12.37 -4.54 5.56
N PHE A 37 13.47 -4.39 6.32
CA PHE A 37 14.80 -4.29 5.75
C PHE A 37 15.20 -5.54 4.94
N LEU A 38 15.04 -6.76 5.48
CA LEU A 38 15.34 -7.99 4.75
C LEU A 38 14.45 -8.16 3.52
N ALA A 39 13.17 -7.83 3.61
CA ALA A 39 12.25 -7.90 2.48
C ALA A 39 12.66 -6.94 1.36
N ALA A 40 13.08 -5.72 1.71
CA ALA A 40 13.63 -4.77 0.75
C ALA A 40 14.94 -5.29 0.12
N GLN A 41 15.88 -5.83 0.91
CA GLN A 41 17.09 -6.45 0.37
C GLN A 41 16.78 -7.61 -0.57
N PHE A 42 15.81 -8.46 -0.20
CA PHE A 42 15.35 -9.56 -1.03
C PHE A 42 14.82 -9.06 -2.38
N PHE A 43 13.97 -8.03 -2.37
CA PHE A 43 13.45 -7.39 -3.59
C PHE A 43 14.58 -6.84 -4.47
N TYR A 44 15.53 -6.11 -3.90
CA TYR A 44 16.67 -5.54 -4.64
C TYR A 44 17.58 -6.61 -5.25
N LYS A 45 17.91 -7.67 -4.51
CA LYS A 45 18.82 -8.71 -5.00
C LYS A 45 18.15 -9.68 -5.97
N LYS A 46 16.85 -9.99 -5.79
CA LYS A 46 16.11 -10.85 -6.72
C LYS A 46 15.73 -10.15 -8.01
N ASN A 47 15.51 -8.84 -7.98
CA ASN A 47 15.07 -8.05 -9.13
C ASN A 47 13.80 -8.65 -9.80
N THR A 48 12.86 -9.10 -8.98
CA THR A 48 11.53 -9.60 -9.39
C THR A 48 10.47 -9.01 -8.47
N SER A 49 9.22 -9.00 -8.90
CA SER A 49 8.12 -8.51 -8.07
C SER A 49 8.00 -9.34 -6.79
N VAL A 50 7.75 -8.68 -5.67
CA VAL A 50 7.57 -9.32 -4.36
C VAL A 50 6.17 -9.02 -3.85
N VAL A 51 5.46 -10.05 -3.41
CA VAL A 51 4.18 -9.93 -2.69
C VAL A 51 4.43 -10.28 -1.23
N MET A 52 4.33 -9.28 -0.36
CA MET A 52 4.40 -9.43 1.08
C MET A 52 3.00 -9.53 1.67
N VAL A 53 2.72 -10.64 2.35
CA VAL A 53 1.43 -10.94 2.98
C VAL A 53 1.56 -10.69 4.48
N THR A 54 0.67 -9.86 5.03
CA THR A 54 0.62 -9.52 6.46
C THR A 54 -0.84 -9.46 6.93
N THR A 55 -1.07 -9.19 8.21
CA THR A 55 -2.41 -9.01 8.78
C THR A 55 -2.85 -7.55 8.70
N CYS A 56 -4.17 -7.29 8.78
CA CYS A 56 -4.71 -5.93 8.77
C CYS A 56 -4.12 -5.04 9.89
N SER A 57 -3.86 -5.62 11.06
CA SER A 57 -3.38 -4.90 12.25
C SER A 57 -1.91 -4.44 12.14
N ARG A 58 -1.14 -5.10 11.27
CA ARG A 58 0.30 -4.87 11.07
C ARG A 58 0.63 -4.11 9.78
N LEU A 59 -0.34 -4.04 8.86
CA LEU A 59 -0.16 -3.48 7.52
C LEU A 59 0.41 -2.06 7.52
N ASP A 60 -0.17 -1.15 8.30
CA ASP A 60 0.24 0.26 8.28
C ASP A 60 1.67 0.45 8.81
N ASP A 61 2.01 -0.23 9.91
CA ASP A 61 3.34 -0.18 10.53
C ASP A 61 4.39 -0.80 9.58
N LEU A 62 4.07 -1.93 8.93
CA LEU A 62 4.94 -2.57 7.95
C LEU A 62 5.11 -1.73 6.67
N PHE A 63 4.04 -1.07 6.20
CA PHE A 63 4.10 -0.19 5.03
C PHE A 63 5.08 0.97 5.27
N GLU A 64 5.04 1.57 6.46
CA GLU A 64 5.98 2.62 6.85
C GLU A 64 7.41 2.12 6.90
N ASP A 65 7.65 0.98 7.56
CA ASP A 65 8.98 0.37 7.66
C ASP A 65 9.55 0.07 6.26
N LEU A 66 8.76 -0.51 5.37
CA LEU A 66 9.17 -0.80 3.99
C LEU A 66 9.47 0.48 3.20
N SER A 67 8.65 1.52 3.37
CA SER A 67 8.85 2.83 2.72
C SER A 67 10.14 3.51 3.17
N ALA A 68 10.70 3.14 4.32
CA ALA A 68 12.00 3.65 4.79
C ALA A 68 13.19 3.03 4.04
N PHE A 69 13.02 1.84 3.45
CA PHE A 69 14.09 1.10 2.79
C PHE A 69 13.92 0.96 1.27
N LEU A 70 12.70 1.09 0.75
CA LEU A 70 12.41 1.04 -0.69
C LEU A 70 12.57 2.41 -1.36
N GLU A 71 13.12 2.44 -2.57
CA GLU A 71 13.26 3.67 -3.38
C GLU A 71 11.89 4.19 -3.85
N ILE A 72 10.99 3.26 -4.17
CA ILE A 72 9.60 3.52 -4.51
C ILE A 72 8.75 2.91 -3.40
N PRO A 73 7.81 3.65 -2.78
CA PRO A 73 6.92 3.09 -1.76
C PRO A 73 6.20 1.85 -2.28
N PRO A 74 5.96 0.84 -1.42
CA PRO A 74 5.27 -0.37 -1.83
C PRO A 74 3.82 -0.07 -2.25
N LEU A 75 3.26 -0.93 -3.10
CA LEU A 75 1.83 -0.91 -3.43
C LEU A 75 1.05 -1.60 -2.31
N GLU A 76 0.01 -0.96 -1.76
CA GLU A 76 -0.91 -1.57 -0.79
C GLU A 76 -2.13 -2.11 -1.53
N PHE A 77 -2.25 -3.43 -1.71
CA PHE A 77 -3.41 -4.04 -2.36
C PHE A 77 -4.50 -4.37 -1.32
N PRO A 78 -5.65 -3.66 -1.32
CA PRO A 78 -6.63 -3.82 -0.26
C PRO A 78 -7.64 -4.92 -0.58
N SER A 79 -8.31 -5.42 0.46
CA SER A 79 -9.53 -6.23 0.32
C SER A 79 -10.66 -5.31 -0.17
N SER A 80 -11.60 -5.83 -0.97
CA SER A 80 -12.74 -5.02 -1.44
C SER A 80 -13.74 -4.63 -0.33
N GLU A 81 -13.60 -5.16 0.88
CA GLU A 81 -14.44 -4.88 2.06
C GLU A 81 -15.96 -4.97 1.81
N ILE A 82 -16.40 -5.86 0.91
CA ILE A 82 -17.83 -6.08 0.67
C ILE A 82 -18.33 -7.06 1.73
N ASP A 83 -19.25 -6.58 2.59
CA ASP A 83 -20.02 -7.43 3.49
C ASP A 83 -20.88 -8.43 2.69
N LEU A 84 -21.41 -9.44 3.35
CA LEU A 84 -22.13 -10.56 2.73
C LEU A 84 -23.40 -10.17 1.92
N SER A 85 -23.70 -8.87 1.76
CA SER A 85 -24.74 -8.34 0.89
C SER A 85 -24.15 -7.63 -0.35
N PRO A 86 -24.69 -7.87 -1.57
CA PRO A 86 -24.29 -7.16 -2.79
C PRO A 86 -24.48 -5.63 -2.75
N GLU A 87 -25.22 -5.12 -1.76
CA GLU A 87 -25.64 -3.73 -1.64
C GLU A 87 -24.65 -2.86 -0.85
N LEU A 88 -23.70 -3.46 -0.12
CA LEU A 88 -22.70 -2.76 0.70
C LEU A 88 -21.29 -2.94 0.11
N VAL A 89 -21.11 -2.47 -1.12
CA VAL A 89 -19.81 -2.47 -1.79
C VAL A 89 -19.02 -1.24 -1.33
N ASN A 90 -17.84 -1.44 -0.74
CA ASN A 90 -16.91 -0.35 -0.52
C ASN A 90 -16.29 0.09 -1.86
N ILE A 91 -16.93 1.05 -2.52
CA ILE A 91 -16.55 1.59 -3.84
C ILE A 91 -15.09 2.09 -3.82
N ASP A 92 -14.64 2.67 -2.69
CA ASP A 92 -13.26 3.13 -2.56
C ASP A 92 -12.26 1.97 -2.59
N ALA A 93 -12.55 0.89 -1.87
CA ALA A 93 -11.69 -0.28 -1.83
C ALA A 93 -11.64 -0.97 -3.20
N VAL A 94 -12.79 -1.12 -3.88
CA VAL A 94 -12.86 -1.67 -5.24
C VAL A 94 -12.08 -0.79 -6.23
N GLY A 95 -12.28 0.51 -6.19
CA GLY A 95 -11.54 1.44 -7.05
C GLY A 95 -10.03 1.40 -6.82
N LYS A 96 -9.59 1.36 -5.56
CA LYS A 96 -8.16 1.21 -5.23
C LYS A 96 -7.58 -0.10 -5.76
N ARG A 97 -8.32 -1.21 -5.66
CA ARG A 97 -7.92 -2.50 -6.26
C ARG A 97 -7.75 -2.38 -7.77
N ASP A 98 -8.77 -1.88 -8.47
CA ASP A 98 -8.74 -1.73 -9.93
C ASP A 98 -7.59 -0.84 -10.38
N LYS A 99 -7.33 0.27 -9.67
CA LYS A 99 -6.19 1.15 -9.93
C LYS A 99 -4.87 0.36 -9.89
N ILE A 100 -4.66 -0.41 -8.83
CA ILE A 100 -3.41 -1.17 -8.64
C ILE A 100 -3.27 -2.24 -9.71
N LEU A 101 -4.33 -3.02 -9.95
CA LEU A 101 -4.35 -4.04 -11.00
C LEU A 101 -4.04 -3.43 -12.38
N TYR A 102 -4.59 -2.26 -12.67
CA TYR A 102 -4.34 -1.55 -13.91
C TYR A 102 -2.90 -1.01 -14.02
N GLU A 103 -2.34 -0.52 -12.91
CA GLU A 103 -0.95 -0.11 -12.85
C GLU A 103 0.02 -1.29 -13.03
N LEU A 104 -0.29 -2.45 -12.44
CA LEU A 104 0.46 -3.70 -12.64
C LEU A 104 0.46 -4.13 -14.10
N CYS A 105 -0.69 -4.05 -14.77
CA CYS A 105 -0.82 -4.29 -16.21
C CYS A 105 0.11 -3.41 -17.07
N LYS A 106 0.37 -2.17 -16.65
CA LYS A 106 1.17 -1.20 -17.41
C LYS A 106 2.65 -1.18 -17.07
N GLN A 107 3.05 -1.78 -15.95
CA GLN A 107 4.42 -1.74 -15.48
C GLN A 107 5.19 -3.01 -15.86
N ASN A 108 6.33 -2.82 -16.53
CA ASN A 108 7.26 -3.90 -16.82
C ASN A 108 8.41 -4.00 -15.79
N LYS A 109 8.39 -3.16 -14.75
CA LYS A 109 9.41 -3.17 -13.70
C LYS A 109 8.93 -4.00 -12.51
N PRO A 110 9.84 -4.67 -11.79
CA PRO A 110 9.53 -5.29 -10.51
C PRO A 110 8.85 -4.31 -9.55
N VAL A 111 7.82 -4.78 -8.87
CA VAL A 111 7.11 -4.00 -7.85
C VAL A 111 7.12 -4.73 -6.52
N PHE A 112 7.10 -3.95 -5.43
CA PHE A 112 6.87 -4.49 -4.10
C PHE A 112 5.40 -4.24 -3.72
N CYS A 113 4.64 -5.30 -3.51
CA CYS A 113 3.24 -5.23 -3.13
C CYS A 113 3.07 -5.76 -1.70
N VAL A 114 2.33 -5.04 -0.86
CA VAL A 114 1.91 -5.47 0.48
C VAL A 114 0.40 -5.71 0.44
N THR A 115 -0.05 -6.83 0.98
CA THR A 115 -1.46 -7.23 0.96
C THR A 115 -1.80 -8.06 2.21
N THR A 116 -3.09 -8.30 2.41
CA THR A 116 -3.57 -9.29 3.38
C THR A 116 -3.97 -10.59 2.68
N LEU A 117 -4.08 -11.67 3.46
CA LEU A 117 -4.45 -12.98 2.92
C LEU A 117 -5.84 -12.94 2.26
N LYS A 118 -6.83 -12.31 2.91
CA LYS A 118 -8.19 -12.14 2.35
C LYS A 118 -8.17 -11.40 1.01
N ALA A 119 -7.41 -10.29 0.93
CA ALA A 119 -7.31 -9.48 -0.29
C ALA A 119 -6.61 -10.23 -1.44
N LEU A 120 -5.59 -11.01 -1.11
CA LEU A 120 -4.80 -11.82 -2.04
C LEU A 120 -5.62 -12.96 -2.66
N LEU A 121 -6.45 -13.62 -1.85
CA LEU A 121 -7.30 -14.73 -2.29
C LEU A 121 -8.55 -14.24 -3.03
N GLU A 122 -8.93 -12.97 -2.91
CA GLU A 122 -10.08 -12.45 -3.62
C GLU A 122 -9.83 -12.44 -5.13
N LYS A 123 -10.71 -13.11 -5.87
CA LYS A 123 -10.69 -13.20 -7.32
C LYS A 123 -10.91 -11.82 -7.96
N THR A 124 -10.41 -11.70 -9.18
CA THR A 124 -10.35 -10.48 -9.96
C THR A 124 -10.80 -10.79 -11.38
N ARG A 125 -11.12 -9.73 -12.13
CA ARG A 125 -11.36 -9.81 -13.58
C ARG A 125 -10.06 -10.16 -14.30
N SER A 126 -10.14 -10.52 -15.58
CA SER A 126 -8.92 -10.80 -16.35
C SER A 126 -8.09 -9.51 -16.56
N PRO A 127 -6.75 -9.60 -16.59
CA PRO A 127 -5.89 -8.47 -16.94
C PRO A 127 -6.26 -7.84 -18.29
N LYS A 128 -6.64 -8.68 -19.26
CA LYS A 128 -7.06 -8.27 -20.61
C LYS A 128 -8.36 -7.46 -20.58
N ASP A 129 -9.36 -7.92 -19.84
CA ASP A 129 -10.65 -7.21 -19.75
C ASP A 129 -10.47 -5.88 -19.02
N LEU A 130 -9.69 -5.85 -17.93
CA LEU A 130 -9.38 -4.61 -17.23
C LEU A 130 -8.70 -3.59 -18.16
N MET A 131 -7.70 -4.01 -18.94
CA MET A 131 -7.04 -3.12 -19.89
C MET A 131 -7.99 -2.59 -20.95
N ASN A 132 -8.86 -3.43 -21.51
CA ASN A 132 -9.77 -3.05 -22.60
C ASN A 132 -10.90 -2.12 -22.15
N GLN A 133 -11.24 -2.16 -20.86
CA GLN A 133 -12.34 -1.39 -20.29
C GLN A 133 -11.91 -0.05 -19.69
N CYS A 134 -10.63 0.14 -19.41
CA CYS A 134 -10.11 1.42 -18.94
C CYS A 134 -9.90 2.38 -20.12
N LEU A 135 -10.42 3.61 -19.99
CA LEU A 135 -10.20 4.68 -20.95
C LEU A 135 -9.05 5.57 -20.47
N ASP A 136 -7.94 5.58 -21.20
CA ASP A 136 -6.87 6.55 -21.01
C ASP A 136 -7.09 7.77 -21.90
N ILE A 137 -6.94 8.95 -21.31
CA ILE A 137 -6.90 10.22 -22.02
C ILE A 137 -5.74 11.07 -21.51
N GLN A 138 -5.22 11.93 -22.38
CA GLN A 138 -4.18 12.89 -22.04
C GLN A 138 -4.45 14.25 -22.69
N VAL A 139 -3.82 15.28 -22.12
CA VAL A 139 -3.87 16.63 -22.68
C VAL A 139 -3.28 16.60 -24.09
N GLY A 140 -4.04 17.11 -25.06
CA GLY A 140 -3.69 17.14 -26.47
C GLY A 140 -4.40 16.12 -27.34
N ASP A 141 -5.06 15.11 -26.75
CA ASP A 141 -5.84 14.12 -27.49
C ASP A 141 -7.00 14.77 -28.24
N LEU A 142 -7.33 14.19 -29.39
CA LEU A 142 -8.51 14.52 -30.17
C LEU A 142 -9.68 13.63 -29.72
N LEU A 143 -10.59 14.20 -28.94
CA LEU A 143 -11.78 13.55 -28.42
C LEU A 143 -12.93 14.56 -28.41
N ASP A 144 -14.00 14.22 -29.12
CA ASP A 144 -15.24 15.00 -29.11
C ASP A 144 -15.90 14.94 -27.71
N PRO A 145 -16.32 16.07 -27.13
CA PRO A 145 -17.05 16.09 -25.86
C PRO A 145 -18.30 15.21 -25.81
N ASP A 146 -19.08 15.12 -26.90
CA ASP A 146 -20.28 14.27 -26.98
C ASP A 146 -19.89 12.79 -26.98
N MET A 147 -18.80 12.42 -27.66
CA MET A 147 -18.25 11.06 -27.58
C MET A 147 -17.77 10.72 -26.17
N MET A 148 -17.14 11.67 -25.47
CA MET A 148 -16.73 11.48 -24.06
C MET A 148 -17.94 11.20 -23.16
N ILE A 149 -19.05 11.93 -23.36
CA ILE A 149 -20.30 11.71 -22.62
C ILE A 149 -20.84 10.29 -22.83
N ASP A 150 -20.84 9.81 -24.08
CA ASP A 150 -21.31 8.46 -24.39
C ASP A 150 -20.34 7.38 -23.86
N LEU A 151 -19.03 7.62 -23.89
CA LEU A 151 -18.05 6.75 -23.24
C LEU A 151 -18.30 6.65 -21.73
N CYS A 152 -18.53 7.78 -21.04
CA CYS A 152 -18.88 7.77 -19.61
C CYS A 152 -20.12 6.93 -19.32
N LYS A 153 -21.20 7.09 -20.11
CA LYS A 153 -22.43 6.28 -19.97
C LYS A 153 -22.16 4.79 -20.20
N ASN A 154 -21.37 4.45 -21.23
CA ASN A 154 -21.01 3.07 -21.54
C ASN A 154 -20.14 2.43 -20.46
N LEU A 155 -19.31 3.23 -19.78
CA LEU A 155 -18.55 2.81 -18.60
C LEU A 155 -19.41 2.72 -17.33
N GLY A 156 -20.70 3.04 -17.40
CA GLY A 156 -21.64 2.94 -16.28
C GLY A 156 -21.66 4.16 -15.35
N TYR A 157 -21.06 5.28 -15.74
CA TYR A 157 -21.10 6.49 -14.92
C TYR A 157 -22.49 7.14 -14.96
N ARG A 158 -22.94 7.65 -13.81
CA ARG A 158 -24.20 8.36 -13.67
C ARG A 158 -24.04 9.82 -14.04
N HIS A 159 -24.88 10.28 -14.97
CA HIS A 159 -24.94 11.70 -15.30
C HIS A 159 -25.65 12.49 -14.17
N THR A 160 -24.99 13.53 -13.65
CA THR A 160 -25.51 14.43 -12.62
C THR A 160 -25.33 15.89 -13.01
N THR A 161 -25.97 16.80 -12.27
CA THR A 161 -25.80 18.25 -12.48
C THR A 161 -24.46 18.75 -11.94
N LEU A 162 -23.94 18.10 -10.90
CA LEU A 162 -22.67 18.37 -10.23
C LEU A 162 -22.04 17.03 -9.86
N THR A 163 -20.74 16.90 -10.12
CA THR A 163 -19.97 15.72 -9.73
C THR A 163 -19.50 15.87 -8.29
N SER A 164 -20.12 15.12 -7.38
CA SER A 164 -19.78 15.08 -5.96
C SER A 164 -19.27 13.71 -5.50
N ASP A 165 -19.73 12.64 -6.16
CA ASP A 165 -19.44 11.27 -5.76
C ASP A 165 -18.81 10.43 -6.87
N LYS A 166 -18.11 9.36 -6.47
CA LYS A 166 -17.50 8.38 -7.37
C LYS A 166 -18.54 7.73 -8.28
N GLY A 167 -18.17 7.51 -9.53
CA GLY A 167 -19.07 6.98 -10.54
C GLY A 167 -20.02 8.01 -11.12
N GLU A 168 -19.87 9.29 -10.77
CA GLU A 168 -20.62 10.39 -11.39
C GLU A 168 -19.82 11.14 -12.44
N PHE A 169 -20.55 11.74 -13.37
CA PHE A 169 -20.01 12.74 -14.28
C PHE A 169 -21.05 13.83 -14.56
N ALA A 170 -20.56 15.03 -14.84
CA ALA A 170 -21.37 16.18 -15.24
C ALA A 170 -20.71 16.82 -16.47
N TYR A 171 -21.51 17.42 -17.35
CA TYR A 171 -20.97 18.20 -18.46
C TYR A 171 -21.62 19.58 -18.51
N ARG A 172 -20.82 20.59 -18.88
CA ARG A 172 -21.26 22.00 -18.95
C ARG A 172 -20.54 22.68 -20.11
N GLY A 173 -21.13 22.60 -21.30
CA GLY A 173 -20.51 23.12 -22.52
C GLY A 173 -19.22 22.37 -22.83
N GLY A 174 -18.09 23.08 -22.93
CA GLY A 174 -16.77 22.49 -23.26
C GLY A 174 -16.02 21.86 -22.09
N ILE A 175 -16.71 21.45 -21.02
CA ILE A 175 -16.09 20.87 -19.84
C ILE A 175 -16.86 19.61 -19.41
N VAL A 176 -16.12 18.56 -19.07
CA VAL A 176 -16.63 17.34 -18.46
C VAL A 176 -15.96 17.16 -17.10
N ASP A 177 -16.75 17.17 -16.04
CA ASP A 177 -16.34 16.76 -14.70
C ASP A 177 -16.65 15.28 -14.51
N ILE A 178 -15.71 14.50 -13.98
CA ILE A 178 -15.88 13.06 -13.75
C ILE A 178 -15.20 12.66 -12.45
N PHE A 179 -15.80 11.74 -11.69
CA PHE A 179 -15.18 11.17 -10.50
C PHE A 179 -14.92 9.67 -10.67
N PRO A 180 -13.73 9.27 -11.16
CA PRO A 180 -13.41 7.86 -11.35
C PRO A 180 -13.38 7.06 -10.06
N LEU A 181 -13.86 5.82 -10.09
CA LEU A 181 -13.85 4.93 -8.91
C LEU A 181 -12.42 4.70 -8.42
N SER A 182 -11.50 4.50 -9.37
CA SER A 182 -10.08 4.27 -9.15
C SER A 182 -9.29 5.49 -8.71
N SER A 183 -9.91 6.68 -8.65
CA SER A 183 -9.26 7.91 -8.22
C SER A 183 -9.64 8.31 -6.79
N PRO A 184 -8.74 8.90 -5.99
CA PRO A 184 -9.11 9.54 -4.73
C PRO A 184 -9.85 10.87 -4.89
N GLU A 185 -9.78 11.51 -6.06
CA GLU A 185 -10.36 12.84 -6.35
C GLU A 185 -11.00 12.91 -7.75
N PRO A 186 -12.00 13.79 -7.97
CA PRO A 186 -12.59 14.00 -9.29
C PRO A 186 -11.71 14.89 -10.19
N PHE A 187 -11.97 14.83 -11.49
CA PHE A 187 -11.24 15.55 -12.52
C PHE A 187 -12.16 16.35 -13.43
N ARG A 188 -11.71 17.56 -13.76
CA ARG A 188 -12.26 18.45 -14.76
C ARG A 188 -11.46 18.34 -16.04
N ILE A 189 -12.11 17.93 -17.13
CA ILE A 189 -11.55 17.81 -18.47
C ILE A 189 -12.10 18.97 -19.29
N GLU A 190 -11.21 19.81 -19.81
CA GLU A 190 -11.59 20.97 -20.62
C GLU A 190 -11.24 20.75 -22.08
N PHE A 191 -12.17 21.12 -22.95
CA PHE A 191 -12.10 20.92 -24.38
C PHE A 191 -12.05 22.26 -25.12
N TRP A 192 -11.37 22.26 -26.26
CA TRP A 192 -11.45 23.31 -27.27
C TRP A 192 -11.80 22.67 -28.61
N GLY A 193 -13.09 22.75 -29.00
CA GLY A 193 -13.63 21.90 -30.06
C GLY A 193 -13.45 20.43 -29.68
N GLU A 194 -12.79 19.66 -30.54
CA GLU A 194 -12.52 18.23 -30.36
C GLU A 194 -11.19 17.94 -29.66
N LYS A 195 -10.56 18.92 -28.99
CA LYS A 195 -9.24 18.73 -28.38
C LYS A 195 -9.26 18.93 -26.87
N ILE A 196 -8.68 17.98 -26.13
CA ILE A 196 -8.45 18.14 -24.69
C ILE A 196 -7.33 19.15 -24.46
N ILE A 197 -7.65 20.27 -23.81
CA ILE A 197 -6.68 21.34 -23.51
C ILE A 197 -6.15 21.30 -22.08
N SER A 198 -6.90 20.68 -21.15
CA SER A 198 -6.58 20.71 -19.72
C SER A 198 -7.28 19.58 -19.00
N ILE A 199 -6.56 18.92 -18.07
CA ILE A 199 -7.13 17.96 -17.13
C ILE A 199 -6.70 18.39 -15.73
N ARG A 200 -7.66 18.60 -14.84
CA ARG A 200 -7.41 19.19 -13.52
C ARG A 200 -8.15 18.42 -12.43
N PRO A 201 -7.45 17.87 -11.42
CA PRO A 201 -8.15 17.43 -10.22
C PRO A 201 -8.84 18.62 -9.54
N PHE A 202 -9.96 18.37 -8.86
CA PHE A 202 -10.67 19.38 -8.08
C PHE A 202 -11.22 18.82 -6.76
N ASN A 203 -11.47 19.68 -5.79
CA ASN A 203 -12.10 19.28 -4.54
C ASN A 203 -13.64 19.21 -4.75
N PRO A 204 -14.29 18.05 -4.52
CA PRO A 204 -15.73 17.92 -4.74
C PRO A 204 -16.58 18.82 -3.83
N SER A 205 -16.06 19.29 -2.69
CA SER A 205 -16.82 20.14 -1.77
C SER A 205 -16.95 21.59 -2.23
N ASP A 206 -15.86 22.19 -2.71
CA ASP A 206 -15.80 23.61 -3.11
C ASP A 206 -15.71 23.80 -4.64
N GLN A 207 -15.51 22.71 -5.38
CA GLN A 207 -15.40 22.67 -6.84
C GLN A 207 -14.20 23.45 -7.40
N LEU A 208 -13.19 23.70 -6.56
CA LEU A 208 -11.96 24.38 -6.92
C LEU A 208 -10.89 23.38 -7.37
N SER A 209 -10.17 23.73 -8.44
CA SER A 209 -9.07 22.90 -8.94
C SER A 209 -7.92 22.85 -7.93
N THR A 210 -7.41 21.65 -7.67
CA THR A 210 -6.30 21.38 -6.72
C THR A 210 -4.94 21.25 -7.42
N GLY A 211 -4.93 21.16 -8.76
CA GLY A 211 -3.70 21.05 -9.54
C GLY A 211 -3.95 20.88 -11.03
N LYS A 212 -2.94 20.35 -11.73
CA LYS A 212 -3.03 19.93 -13.14
C LYS A 212 -2.40 18.55 -13.29
N THR A 213 -2.97 17.72 -14.16
CA THR A 213 -2.39 16.46 -14.60
C THR A 213 -2.32 16.43 -16.13
N SER A 214 -1.33 15.73 -16.68
CA SER A 214 -1.20 15.55 -18.12
C SER A 214 -2.03 14.38 -18.65
N LYS A 215 -2.44 13.45 -17.78
CA LYS A 215 -3.14 12.20 -18.14
C LYS A 215 -4.17 11.81 -17.09
N LEU A 216 -5.19 11.09 -17.52
CA LEU A 216 -6.23 10.51 -16.69
C LEU A 216 -6.59 9.12 -17.23
N SER A 217 -6.72 8.16 -16.33
CA SER A 217 -7.29 6.84 -16.63
C SER A 217 -8.64 6.73 -15.95
N ILE A 218 -9.66 6.34 -16.71
CA ILE A 218 -11.04 6.22 -16.24
C ILE A 218 -11.39 4.73 -16.24
N SER A 219 -11.59 4.16 -15.05
CA SER A 219 -12.04 2.78 -14.89
C SER A 219 -13.56 2.70 -15.03
N PRO A 220 -14.14 1.54 -15.40
CA PRO A 220 -15.58 1.34 -15.36
C PRO A 220 -16.17 1.61 -13.97
N ALA A 221 -17.39 2.14 -13.94
CA ALA A 221 -18.18 2.37 -12.73
C ALA A 221 -19.12 1.20 -12.39
N ILE A 222 -19.41 0.33 -13.35
CA ILE A 222 -20.18 -0.88 -13.16
C ILE A 222 -19.31 -2.07 -13.57
N GLN A 223 -19.24 -3.09 -12.72
CA GLN A 223 -18.75 -4.41 -13.14
C GLN A 223 -19.87 -5.07 -13.95
N ASN A 224 -19.60 -5.44 -15.20
CA ASN A 224 -20.63 -6.09 -16.01
C ASN A 224 -21.07 -7.38 -15.32
N SER A 225 -22.38 -7.59 -15.19
CA SER A 225 -22.96 -8.77 -14.51
C SER A 225 -22.61 -10.12 -15.15
N GLY A 226 -21.98 -10.11 -16.35
CA GLY A 226 -21.45 -11.29 -17.04
C GLY A 226 -19.93 -11.47 -16.95
N GLU A 227 -19.20 -10.61 -16.23
CA GLU A 227 -17.75 -10.78 -16.04
C GLU A 227 -17.45 -11.97 -15.12
N SER A 228 -16.69 -12.93 -15.62
CA SER A 228 -16.22 -14.04 -14.81
C SER A 228 -15.03 -13.61 -13.96
N LEU A 229 -15.22 -13.56 -12.64
CA LEU A 229 -14.13 -13.39 -11.68
C LEU A 229 -13.42 -14.75 -11.52
N GLU A 230 -12.43 -15.00 -12.37
CA GLU A 230 -11.65 -16.25 -12.37
C GLU A 230 -10.16 -16.04 -12.10
N TYR A 231 -9.69 -14.81 -12.17
CA TYR A 231 -8.26 -14.48 -12.04
C TYR A 231 -7.95 -14.06 -10.61
N SER A 232 -6.68 -13.89 -10.29
CA SER A 232 -6.18 -13.42 -9.00
C SER A 232 -5.18 -12.29 -9.20
N LEU A 233 -4.76 -11.64 -8.11
CA LEU A 233 -3.65 -10.68 -8.13
C LEU A 233 -2.39 -11.26 -8.82
N LEU A 234 -2.15 -12.56 -8.68
CA LEU A 234 -0.96 -13.23 -9.23
C LEU A 234 -0.92 -13.21 -10.77
N ASP A 235 -2.08 -13.11 -11.41
CA ASP A 235 -2.22 -13.13 -12.87
C ASP A 235 -1.87 -11.78 -13.52
N TYR A 236 -1.67 -10.74 -12.71
CA TYR A 236 -1.32 -9.39 -13.16
C TYR A 236 0.20 -9.15 -13.20
N PHE A 237 1.00 -10.08 -12.67
CA PHE A 237 2.46 -9.99 -12.77
C PHE A 237 2.95 -10.66 -14.06
N PRO A 238 3.87 -10.03 -14.82
CA PRO A 238 4.45 -10.63 -16.03
C PRO A 238 5.16 -11.97 -15.80
N SER A 239 5.66 -12.19 -14.58
CA SER A 239 6.27 -13.42 -14.11
C SER A 239 5.81 -13.71 -12.67
N PRO A 240 5.77 -14.97 -12.21
CA PRO A 240 5.40 -15.31 -10.84
C PRO A 240 6.20 -14.48 -9.82
N PRO A 241 5.52 -13.73 -8.93
CA PRO A 241 6.21 -12.93 -7.93
C PRO A 241 6.83 -13.83 -6.86
N ALA A 242 7.89 -13.34 -6.22
CA ALA A 242 8.38 -13.94 -4.99
C ALA A 242 7.46 -13.57 -3.81
N PHE A 243 7.41 -14.40 -2.78
CA PHE A 243 6.53 -14.21 -1.62
C PHE A 243 7.30 -13.96 -0.34
N VAL A 244 6.76 -13.09 0.50
CA VAL A 244 7.21 -12.86 1.87
C VAL A 244 5.99 -12.93 2.77
N PHE A 245 5.98 -13.81 3.77
CA PHE A 245 4.88 -13.91 4.74
C PHE A 245 5.35 -13.33 6.08
N ASP A 246 4.66 -12.29 6.54
CA ASP A 246 4.97 -11.56 7.76
C ASP A 246 4.24 -12.15 8.96
N SER A 247 4.99 -12.75 9.89
CA SER A 247 4.48 -13.45 11.07
C SER A 247 3.49 -14.56 10.74
N LEU A 248 4.05 -15.75 10.48
CA LEU A 248 3.27 -16.94 10.16
C LEU A 248 2.18 -17.24 11.20
N THR A 249 2.49 -17.13 12.49
CA THR A 249 1.52 -17.39 13.56
C THR A 249 0.29 -16.49 13.45
N ASN A 250 0.50 -15.18 13.24
CA ASN A 250 -0.62 -14.25 13.07
C ASN A 250 -1.39 -14.51 11.77
N LEU A 251 -0.72 -14.92 10.70
CA LEU A 251 -1.38 -15.26 9.43
C LEU A 251 -2.21 -16.55 9.54
N GLU A 252 -1.78 -17.53 10.32
CA GLU A 252 -2.57 -18.74 10.61
C GLU A 252 -3.85 -18.39 11.38
N ASP A 253 -3.75 -17.52 12.39
CA ASP A 253 -4.90 -17.05 13.15
C ASP A 253 -5.89 -16.30 12.25
N ASP A 254 -5.41 -15.36 11.43
CA ASP A 254 -6.21 -14.63 10.43
C ASP A 254 -6.86 -15.61 9.45
N PHE A 255 -6.13 -16.63 8.98
CA PHE A 255 -6.65 -17.65 8.07
C PHE A 255 -7.78 -18.46 8.72
N ALA A 256 -7.60 -18.90 9.97
CA ALA A 256 -8.61 -19.64 10.71
C ALA A 256 -9.92 -18.83 10.82
N GLU A 257 -9.83 -17.53 11.09
CA GLU A 257 -10.98 -16.62 11.19
C GLU A 257 -11.72 -16.48 9.85
N ILE A 258 -11.00 -16.34 8.72
CA ILE A 258 -11.63 -16.11 7.42
C ILE A 258 -12.01 -17.41 6.67
N SER A 259 -11.48 -18.56 7.07
CA SER A 259 -11.61 -19.85 6.36
C SER A 259 -13.06 -20.23 6.03
N GLY A 260 -14.00 -20.01 6.96
CA GLY A 260 -15.42 -20.26 6.77
C GLY A 260 -16.06 -19.34 5.72
N THR A 261 -15.62 -18.07 5.66
CA THR A 261 -16.09 -17.10 4.66
C THR A 261 -15.53 -17.43 3.27
N LEU A 262 -14.26 -17.81 3.18
CA LEU A 262 -13.64 -18.21 1.91
C LEU A 262 -14.35 -19.43 1.31
N SER A 263 -14.67 -20.42 2.16
CA SER A 263 -15.31 -21.67 1.74
C SER A 263 -16.77 -21.48 1.33
N SER A 264 -17.48 -20.53 1.92
CA SER A 264 -18.90 -20.24 1.58
C SER A 264 -19.05 -19.42 0.28
N LEU A 265 -17.97 -18.80 -0.21
CA LEU A 265 -17.98 -17.92 -1.39
C LEU A 265 -16.95 -18.35 -2.48
N PRO A 266 -17.03 -19.57 -3.03
CA PRO A 266 -16.02 -20.13 -3.95
C PRO A 266 -15.95 -19.42 -5.31
N LYS A 267 -17.01 -18.70 -5.71
CA LYS A 267 -17.00 -17.84 -6.90
C LYS A 267 -16.18 -16.57 -6.71
N ARG A 268 -15.92 -16.17 -5.47
CA ARG A 268 -15.27 -14.91 -5.13
C ARG A 268 -13.86 -15.07 -4.60
N PHE A 269 -13.57 -16.18 -3.92
CA PHE A 269 -12.24 -16.43 -3.38
C PHE A 269 -11.59 -17.62 -4.07
N LEU A 270 -10.29 -17.49 -4.34
CA LEU A 270 -9.42 -18.56 -4.76
C LEU A 270 -9.26 -19.56 -3.60
N PRO A 271 -9.41 -20.87 -3.83
CA PRO A 271 -9.12 -21.86 -2.80
C PRO A 271 -7.69 -21.73 -2.30
N ILE A 272 -7.50 -21.75 -0.98
CA ILE A 272 -6.18 -21.58 -0.36
C ILE A 272 -5.16 -22.61 -0.87
N LYS A 273 -5.59 -23.84 -1.13
CA LYS A 273 -4.75 -24.91 -1.67
C LYS A 273 -4.21 -24.56 -3.04
N GLU A 274 -5.06 -24.02 -3.92
CA GLU A 274 -4.67 -23.59 -5.26
C GLU A 274 -3.70 -22.41 -5.19
N PHE A 275 -3.94 -21.46 -4.28
CA PHE A 275 -2.98 -20.39 -4.01
C PHE A 275 -1.61 -20.93 -3.58
N CYS A 276 -1.58 -21.83 -2.59
CA CYS A 276 -0.33 -22.42 -2.09
C CYS A 276 0.43 -23.19 -3.18
N GLU A 277 -0.27 -23.94 -4.02
CA GLU A 277 0.32 -24.64 -5.18
C GLU A 277 0.98 -23.68 -6.17
N ARG A 278 0.45 -22.46 -6.34
CA ARG A 278 1.04 -21.42 -7.19
C ARG A 278 2.17 -20.66 -6.49
N ALA A 279 1.95 -20.27 -5.24
CA ALA A 279 2.85 -19.39 -4.49
C ALA A 279 4.17 -20.08 -4.15
N PHE A 280 4.13 -21.33 -3.69
CA PHE A 280 5.31 -22.05 -3.22
C PHE A 280 6.18 -22.66 -4.34
N LEU A 281 5.78 -22.49 -5.60
CA LEU A 281 6.68 -22.67 -6.75
C LEU A 281 7.63 -21.49 -6.93
N SER A 282 7.32 -20.34 -6.31
CA SER A 282 8.12 -19.13 -6.38
C SER A 282 9.00 -18.99 -5.14
N PRO A 283 10.12 -18.25 -5.22
CA PRO A 283 10.97 -17.97 -4.06
C PRO A 283 10.14 -17.39 -2.91
N THR A 284 10.20 -18.03 -1.75
CA THR A 284 9.33 -17.72 -0.61
C THR A 284 10.15 -17.55 0.66
N ILE A 285 9.86 -16.50 1.44
CA ILE A 285 10.42 -16.26 2.76
C ILE A 285 9.28 -16.20 3.77
N PHE A 286 9.44 -16.92 4.87
CA PHE A 286 8.58 -16.87 6.03
C PHE A 286 9.30 -16.14 7.15
N PHE A 287 8.70 -15.08 7.68
CA PHE A 287 9.18 -14.39 8.86
C PHE A 287 8.36 -14.79 10.09
N GLU A 288 9.06 -14.93 11.22
CA GLU A 288 8.43 -15.09 12.52
C GLU A 288 9.17 -14.30 13.61
N GLU A 289 8.42 -13.70 14.52
CA GLU A 289 8.98 -12.90 15.61
C GLU A 289 9.64 -13.76 16.69
N LYS A 290 9.23 -15.02 16.79
CA LYS A 290 9.72 -16.03 17.75
C LYS A 290 10.00 -17.34 17.02
N THR A 291 10.34 -18.38 17.75
CA THR A 291 10.34 -19.75 17.21
C THR A 291 8.93 -20.14 16.76
N PHE A 292 8.79 -20.56 15.51
CA PHE A 292 7.51 -20.96 14.94
C PHE A 292 7.06 -22.30 15.52
N PRO A 293 5.87 -22.40 16.15
CA PRO A 293 5.45 -23.61 16.87
C PRO A 293 5.19 -24.80 15.95
N ASN A 294 4.72 -24.57 14.72
CA ASN A 294 4.35 -25.62 13.77
C ASN A 294 5.53 -26.05 12.88
N ALA A 295 6.76 -25.90 13.36
CA ALA A 295 7.98 -26.30 12.71
C ALA A 295 8.46 -27.68 13.23
N GLN A 296 8.42 -28.70 12.38
CA GLN A 296 9.03 -30.00 12.66
C GLN A 296 10.48 -30.02 12.18
N ILE A 297 11.42 -30.09 13.12
CA ILE A 297 12.85 -30.05 12.84
C ILE A 297 13.31 -31.40 12.27
N LYS A 298 13.90 -31.39 11.07
CA LYS A 298 14.68 -32.50 10.51
C LYS A 298 16.18 -32.24 10.64
N LYS A 299 17.01 -33.22 10.25
CA LYS A 299 18.48 -33.06 10.20
C LYS A 299 18.86 -31.97 9.20
N ASN A 300 20.01 -31.33 9.41
CA ASN A 300 20.64 -30.36 8.48
C ASN A 300 19.84 -29.09 8.16
N GLN A 301 19.22 -28.43 9.16
CA GLN A 301 18.46 -27.18 8.99
C GLN A 301 17.20 -27.27 8.10
N GLU A 302 16.87 -28.46 7.60
CA GLU A 302 15.58 -28.73 6.97
C GLU A 302 14.49 -28.73 8.03
N VAL A 303 13.41 -28.02 7.75
CA VAL A 303 12.24 -27.90 8.62
C VAL A 303 11.01 -28.16 7.77
N HIS A 304 10.08 -28.95 8.29
CA HIS A 304 8.73 -28.99 7.72
C HIS A 304 7.85 -28.04 8.51
N VAL A 305 7.24 -27.08 7.82
CA VAL A 305 6.24 -26.20 8.40
C VAL A 305 4.88 -26.55 7.86
N GLU A 306 3.86 -26.45 8.71
CA GLU A 306 2.48 -26.44 8.28
C GLU A 306 2.00 -24.98 8.24
N VAL A 307 1.63 -24.53 7.03
CA VAL A 307 1.13 -23.17 6.78
C VAL A 307 -0.10 -23.29 5.89
N PHE A 308 -1.23 -22.73 6.34
CA PHE A 308 -2.53 -22.74 5.68
C PHE A 308 -2.99 -24.17 5.32
N HIS A 309 -2.82 -25.10 6.26
CA HIS A 309 -3.06 -26.55 6.07
C HIS A 309 -2.23 -27.20 4.95
N CYS A 310 -1.14 -26.55 4.50
CA CYS A 310 -0.21 -27.08 3.53
C CYS A 310 1.12 -27.43 4.21
N HIS A 311 1.65 -28.61 3.92
CA HIS A 311 2.96 -29.03 4.42
C HIS A 311 4.06 -28.60 3.44
N ILE A 312 5.00 -27.80 3.93
CA ILE A 312 6.05 -27.19 3.11
C ILE A 312 7.40 -27.59 3.68
N ALA A 313 8.29 -28.09 2.82
CA ALA A 313 9.69 -28.28 3.16
C ALA A 313 10.43 -26.94 3.05
N THR A 314 11.06 -26.50 4.14
CA THR A 314 11.74 -25.21 4.24
C THR A 314 13.13 -25.38 4.81
N SER A 315 13.96 -24.35 4.65
CA SER A 315 15.29 -24.29 5.26
C SER A 315 15.33 -23.16 6.27
N ARG A 316 15.70 -23.48 7.51
CA ARG A 316 15.85 -22.49 8.58
C ARG A 316 17.11 -21.67 8.34
N VAL A 317 16.99 -20.34 8.41
CA VAL A 317 18.09 -19.40 8.26
C VAL A 317 18.15 -18.49 9.47
N ALA A 318 19.28 -18.50 10.18
CA ALA A 318 19.55 -17.53 11.22
C ALA A 318 19.92 -16.18 10.58
N ALA A 319 19.28 -15.11 11.02
CA ALA A 319 19.65 -13.75 10.65
C ALA A 319 20.43 -13.11 11.81
N PRO A 320 21.63 -12.54 11.57
CA PRO A 320 22.53 -12.06 12.63
C PRO A 320 22.14 -10.65 13.12
N PHE A 321 20.83 -10.41 13.30
CA PHE A 321 20.37 -9.14 13.83
C PHE A 321 20.59 -9.07 15.33
N ILE A 322 20.99 -7.89 15.78
CA ILE A 322 21.09 -7.56 17.19
C ILE A 322 20.09 -6.45 17.49
N TYR A 323 19.29 -6.64 18.55
CA TYR A 323 18.23 -5.71 18.92
C TYR A 323 18.53 -4.97 20.23
N PRO A 324 18.02 -3.74 20.42
CA PRO A 324 18.30 -2.98 21.64
C PRO A 324 17.84 -3.69 22.93
N ASN A 325 16.68 -4.36 22.90
CA ASN A 325 16.12 -5.09 24.03
C ASN A 325 16.96 -6.27 24.52
N GLU A 326 17.81 -6.84 23.66
CA GLU A 326 18.77 -7.90 24.04
C GLU A 326 20.01 -7.32 24.74
N ILE A 327 20.22 -6.01 24.59
CA ILE A 327 21.41 -5.29 25.01
C ILE A 327 21.17 -4.46 26.28
N PHE A 328 19.93 -4.01 26.56
CA PHE A 328 19.64 -3.17 27.73
C PHE A 328 19.81 -3.90 29.06
N ALA A 329 20.60 -3.30 29.96
CA ALA A 329 20.76 -3.78 31.34
C ALA A 329 21.00 -2.66 32.38
N GLY A 330 20.72 -1.39 32.05
CA GLY A 330 21.11 -0.24 32.90
C GLY A 330 20.04 0.82 33.10
N GLU A 331 20.27 1.72 34.06
CA GLU A 331 19.45 2.92 34.37
C GLU A 331 19.85 4.16 33.54
N GLY A 332 20.75 4.00 32.56
CA GLY A 332 21.34 5.09 31.76
C GLY A 332 20.46 5.59 30.60
N ASN A 333 21.07 6.33 29.67
CA ASN A 333 20.41 6.71 28.42
C ASN A 333 20.39 5.47 27.49
N PRO A 334 19.22 4.90 27.17
CA PRO A 334 19.16 3.64 26.45
C PRO A 334 19.85 3.71 25.07
N LEU A 335 19.71 4.82 24.34
CA LEU A 335 20.36 4.97 23.04
C LEU A 335 21.89 4.95 23.16
N LEU A 336 22.43 5.60 24.18
CA LEU A 336 23.87 5.64 24.43
C LEU A 336 24.39 4.25 24.82
N ASP A 337 23.69 3.57 25.72
CA ASP A 337 24.08 2.23 26.21
C ASP A 337 24.07 1.21 25.05
N PHE A 338 23.07 1.29 24.18
CA PHE A 338 22.98 0.45 22.98
C PHE A 338 24.17 0.68 22.05
N LEU A 339 24.50 1.95 21.76
CA LEU A 339 25.62 2.31 20.88
C LEU A 339 26.98 1.94 21.47
N GLN A 340 27.18 2.14 22.76
CA GLN A 340 28.41 1.75 23.46
C GLN A 340 28.62 0.24 23.40
N LYS A 341 27.58 -0.56 23.67
CA LYS A 341 27.69 -2.01 23.55
C LYS A 341 27.86 -2.46 22.11
N LEU A 342 27.15 -1.87 21.14
CA LEU A 342 27.40 -2.15 19.73
C LEU A 342 28.86 -1.91 19.35
N HIS A 343 29.50 -0.87 19.90
CA HIS A 343 30.91 -0.64 19.66
C HIS A 343 31.81 -1.79 20.13
N GLU A 344 31.50 -2.42 21.28
CA GLU A 344 32.21 -3.60 21.77
C GLU A 344 32.12 -4.78 20.79
N TYR A 345 31.00 -4.89 20.07
CA TYR A 345 30.80 -5.91 19.04
C TYR A 345 31.42 -5.53 17.69
N THR A 346 31.61 -4.23 17.40
CA THR A 346 32.24 -3.81 16.14
C THR A 346 33.74 -4.13 16.16
N PRO A 347 34.24 -5.03 15.30
CA PRO A 347 35.67 -5.27 15.21
C PRO A 347 36.39 -3.98 14.80
N ASN A 348 37.63 -3.78 15.27
CA ASN A 348 38.51 -2.72 14.78
C ASN A 348 38.71 -2.90 13.27
N SER A 349 37.87 -2.22 12.50
CA SER A 349 37.75 -2.35 11.06
C SER A 349 38.16 -1.04 10.41
N GLU A 350 38.86 -1.12 9.28
CA GLU A 350 39.16 0.04 8.44
C GLU A 350 37.90 0.59 7.74
N PHE A 351 36.79 -0.17 7.76
CA PHE A 351 35.55 0.19 7.07
C PHE A 351 34.62 1.02 7.96
N PRO A 352 33.99 2.08 7.40
CA PRO A 352 33.09 2.93 8.17
C PRO A 352 31.85 2.18 8.63
N PHE A 353 31.46 2.40 9.87
CA PHE A 353 30.21 1.88 10.43
C PHE A 353 29.08 2.87 10.15
N HIS A 354 28.05 2.40 9.44
CA HIS A 354 26.95 3.22 8.96
C HIS A 354 25.79 3.22 9.97
N ILE A 355 25.48 4.39 10.51
CA ILE A 355 24.42 4.60 11.51
C ILE A 355 23.29 5.40 10.88
N ALA A 356 22.15 4.76 10.62
CA ALA A 356 20.96 5.43 10.14
C ALA A 356 19.97 5.68 11.29
N ILE A 357 19.67 6.95 11.58
CA ILE A 357 18.69 7.35 12.61
C ILE A 357 17.37 7.76 11.95
N TYR A 358 16.27 7.20 12.43
CA TYR A 358 14.92 7.37 11.88
C TYR A 358 14.03 8.10 12.87
N ASN A 359 13.44 9.21 12.41
CA ASN A 359 12.35 9.92 13.09
C ASN A 359 11.71 10.93 12.13
N THR A 360 10.41 11.19 12.29
CA THR A 360 9.72 12.24 11.53
C THR A 360 10.08 13.66 12.04
N ASN A 361 10.45 13.79 13.32
CA ASN A 361 10.83 15.05 13.94
C ASN A 361 12.31 15.40 13.70
N THR A 362 12.52 16.44 12.90
CA THR A 362 13.87 16.95 12.57
C THR A 362 14.68 17.45 13.77
N LYS A 363 14.03 17.90 14.85
CA LYS A 363 14.72 18.33 16.07
C LYS A 363 15.32 17.12 16.80
N SER A 364 14.51 16.05 16.96
CA SER A 364 14.95 14.80 17.57
C SER A 364 16.11 14.15 16.81
N LEU A 365 16.08 14.20 15.47
CA LEU A 365 17.20 13.73 14.63
C LEU A 365 18.51 14.49 14.92
N LYS A 366 18.46 15.82 15.01
CA LYS A 366 19.64 16.65 15.31
C LYS A 366 20.18 16.40 16.71
N GLU A 367 19.30 16.29 17.70
CA GLU A 367 19.68 16.00 19.10
C GLU A 367 20.34 14.63 19.22
N ALA A 368 19.76 13.60 18.60
CA ALA A 368 20.35 12.26 18.57
C ALA A 368 21.70 12.26 17.84
N ARG A 369 21.83 12.97 16.71
CA ARG A 369 23.10 13.07 16.00
C ARG A 369 24.19 13.69 16.86
N VAL A 370 23.90 14.81 17.53
CA VAL A 370 24.86 15.45 18.45
C VAL A 370 25.26 14.49 19.56
N LEU A 371 24.30 13.75 20.14
CA LEU A 371 24.58 12.74 21.16
C LEU A 371 25.54 11.67 20.64
N ILE A 372 25.29 11.12 19.46
CA ILE A 372 26.13 10.08 18.84
C ILE A 372 27.54 10.61 18.54
N GLU A 373 27.65 11.85 18.05
CA GLU A 373 28.95 12.50 17.79
C GLU A 373 29.79 12.68 19.07
N THR A 374 29.16 12.74 20.25
CA THR A 374 29.91 12.84 21.53
C THR A 374 30.68 11.58 21.91
N LEU A 375 30.34 10.41 21.33
CA LEU A 375 31.07 9.16 21.55
C LEU A 375 32.43 9.14 20.83
N GLN A 376 32.76 10.14 20.00
CA GLN A 376 34.07 10.36 19.37
C GLN A 376 34.64 9.17 18.57
N HIS A 377 33.79 8.29 18.03
CA HIS A 377 34.25 7.21 17.16
C HIS A 377 34.54 7.73 15.74
N HIS A 378 35.82 7.79 15.37
CA HIS A 378 36.28 8.35 14.10
C HIS A 378 35.77 7.64 12.83
N ASN A 379 35.27 6.42 12.96
CA ASN A 379 34.85 5.59 11.82
C ASN A 379 33.33 5.50 11.64
N TRP A 380 32.54 6.24 12.43
CA TRP A 380 31.08 6.23 12.31
C TRP A 380 30.59 7.26 11.29
N LYS A 381 29.69 6.82 10.42
CA LYS A 381 28.98 7.70 9.46
C LYS A 381 27.50 7.73 9.81
N ILE A 382 27.01 8.92 10.18
CA ILE A 382 25.64 9.11 10.64
C ILE A 382 24.77 9.62 9.50
N TYR A 383 23.58 9.04 9.33
CA TYR A 383 22.60 9.37 8.32
C TYR A 383 21.26 9.69 8.97
N GLU A 384 20.73 10.89 8.73
CA GLU A 384 19.42 11.33 9.21
C GLU A 384 18.34 10.93 8.21
N LYS A 385 17.39 10.08 8.62
CA LYS A 385 16.27 9.64 7.79
C LYS A 385 14.94 10.18 8.33
N ARG A 386 14.21 10.92 7.50
CA ARG A 386 12.91 11.55 7.84
C ARG A 386 11.73 10.61 7.63
N ASN A 387 11.93 9.35 7.97
CA ASN A 387 10.92 8.30 7.97
C ASN A 387 10.82 7.76 9.39
N ASN A 388 9.76 7.00 9.66
CA ASN A 388 9.65 6.27 10.90
C ASN A 388 10.10 4.82 10.70
N LEU A 389 10.45 4.15 11.80
CA LEU A 389 10.78 2.74 11.81
C LEU A 389 10.23 2.13 13.11
N SER A 390 9.61 0.96 13.03
CA SER A 390 8.94 0.33 14.15
C SER A 390 9.89 -0.22 15.21
N SER A 391 11.06 -0.72 14.79
CA SER A 391 12.08 -1.25 15.69
C SER A 391 13.49 -1.08 15.11
N SER A 392 14.45 -0.79 15.97
CA SER A 392 15.87 -0.70 15.64
C SER A 392 16.50 -2.08 15.48
N PHE A 393 17.59 -2.16 14.73
CA PHE A 393 18.39 -3.38 14.59
C PHE A 393 19.82 -3.03 14.16
N ALA A 394 20.76 -3.92 14.48
CA ALA A 394 22.15 -3.84 14.02
C ALA A 394 22.57 -5.10 13.26
N LEU A 395 23.43 -4.89 12.27
CA LEU A 395 24.15 -5.89 11.48
C LEU A 395 25.64 -5.58 11.60
N VAL A 396 26.28 -6.19 12.60
CA VAL A 396 27.65 -5.84 13.00
C VAL A 396 28.67 -6.24 11.92
N GLU A 397 28.51 -7.41 11.32
CA GLU A 397 29.41 -7.89 10.24
C GLU A 397 29.30 -7.01 8.98
N GLU A 398 28.09 -6.55 8.66
CA GLU A 398 27.83 -5.65 7.54
C GLU A 398 28.08 -4.16 7.86
N HIS A 399 28.58 -3.85 9.06
CA HIS A 399 28.90 -2.50 9.51
C HIS A 399 27.71 -1.52 9.42
N PHE A 400 26.51 -1.97 9.78
CA PHE A 400 25.27 -1.19 9.64
C PHE A 400 24.38 -1.27 10.87
N VAL A 401 23.78 -0.14 11.25
CA VAL A 401 22.72 -0.07 12.27
C VAL A 401 21.61 0.87 11.82
N ALA A 402 20.37 0.45 12.05
CA ALA A 402 19.18 1.25 11.89
C ALA A 402 18.57 1.52 13.27
N ILE A 403 18.39 2.80 13.62
CA ILE A 403 17.97 3.25 14.94
C ILE A 403 16.64 3.99 14.81
N SER A 404 15.58 3.41 15.35
CA SER A 404 14.31 4.10 15.55
C SER A 404 14.37 4.93 16.82
N LEU A 405 14.39 6.26 16.72
CA LEU A 405 14.41 7.11 17.92
C LEU A 405 13.11 6.98 18.74
N SER A 406 11.99 6.60 18.11
CA SER A 406 10.71 6.40 18.79
C SER A 406 10.74 5.24 19.76
N GLU A 407 11.53 4.19 19.48
CA GLU A 407 11.73 3.04 20.37
C GLU A 407 12.44 3.46 21.68
N PHE A 408 13.45 4.31 21.59
CA PHE A 408 14.21 4.78 22.76
C PHE A 408 13.49 5.88 23.55
N ALA A 409 12.58 6.63 22.92
CA ALA A 409 11.85 7.73 23.56
C ALA A 409 10.54 7.29 24.23
N SER A 410 10.16 6.01 24.17
CA SER A 410 8.83 5.51 24.58
C SER A 410 7.65 6.28 23.95
N THR A 411 7.87 6.94 22.82
CA THR A 411 6.85 7.73 22.13
C THR A 411 6.14 6.85 21.11
N LYS A 412 4.80 6.86 21.10
CA LYS A 412 4.03 6.16 20.07
C LYS A 412 4.41 6.69 18.68
N ILE A 413 4.65 5.75 17.77
CA ILE A 413 4.84 6.00 16.35
C ILE A 413 3.54 6.59 15.79
N LEU A 414 3.64 7.75 15.15
CA LEU A 414 2.52 8.33 14.40
C LEU A 414 2.34 7.53 13.13
N ARG A 415 1.25 6.76 13.08
CA ARG A 415 0.86 6.00 11.89
C ARG A 415 0.48 6.92 10.73
N ARG A 416 0.73 6.46 9.51
CA ARG A 416 0.39 7.11 8.26
C ARG A 416 -1.10 7.40 8.27
N GLN A 417 -1.46 8.66 8.16
CA GLN A 417 -2.84 9.02 7.88
C GLN A 417 -3.16 8.60 6.45
N LYS A 418 -4.03 7.61 6.27
CA LYS A 418 -4.57 7.30 4.95
C LYS A 418 -5.25 8.56 4.40
N GLN A 419 -4.94 8.91 3.15
CA GLN A 419 -5.53 10.08 2.49
C GLN A 419 -7.05 10.01 2.66
N ARG A 420 -7.67 11.11 3.10
CA ARG A 420 -9.12 11.19 3.17
C ARG A 420 -9.65 10.95 1.76
N ASN A 421 -10.32 9.83 1.56
CA ASN A 421 -11.17 9.69 0.39
C ASN A 421 -12.30 10.70 0.61
N TYR A 422 -12.66 11.46 -0.43
CA TYR A 422 -13.89 12.25 -0.39
C TYR A 422 -15.07 11.26 -0.42
N SER A 423 -15.41 10.70 0.73
CA SER A 423 -16.68 10.03 0.94
C SER A 423 -17.76 11.10 0.95
N SER A 424 -18.75 11.00 0.06
CA SER A 424 -20.01 11.75 0.04
C SER A 424 -19.91 13.04 0.82
N VAL A 425 -19.34 14.07 0.19
CA VAL A 425 -19.59 15.41 0.68
C VAL A 425 -21.11 15.52 0.65
N ALA A 426 -21.74 15.58 1.81
CA ALA A 426 -23.08 16.11 1.90
C ALA A 426 -22.94 17.50 1.31
N THR A 427 -23.22 17.62 0.01
CA THR A 427 -23.44 18.89 -0.64
C THR A 427 -24.29 19.67 0.34
N GLU A 428 -23.93 20.91 0.68
CA GLU A 428 -24.91 21.79 1.28
C GLU A 428 -26.11 21.69 0.34
N GLU A 429 -27.14 20.95 0.77
CA GLU A 429 -28.24 20.60 -0.10
C GLU A 429 -28.81 21.94 -0.49
N VAL A 430 -28.61 22.33 -1.75
CA VAL A 430 -29.46 23.35 -2.35
C VAL A 430 -30.82 22.67 -2.37
N PHE A 431 -31.55 22.83 -1.29
CA PHE A 431 -32.86 22.25 -1.10
C PHE A 431 -33.75 22.87 -2.17
N VAL A 432 -33.93 22.14 -3.26
CA VAL A 432 -34.91 22.47 -4.28
C VAL A 432 -36.18 21.74 -3.86
N PRO A 433 -37.20 22.45 -3.33
CA PRO A 433 -38.43 21.80 -2.89
C PRO A 433 -39.11 21.10 -4.07
N VAL A 434 -39.87 20.05 -3.80
CA VAL A 434 -40.70 19.41 -4.82
C VAL A 434 -41.98 20.24 -5.02
N PRO A 435 -42.50 20.42 -6.26
CA PRO A 435 -43.76 21.11 -6.47
C PRO A 435 -44.88 20.52 -5.59
N GLY A 436 -45.51 21.37 -4.77
CA GLY A 436 -46.54 21.00 -3.80
C GLY A 436 -46.06 20.95 -2.35
N GLU A 437 -44.75 20.94 -2.09
CA GLU A 437 -44.19 20.99 -0.74
C GLU A 437 -44.42 22.35 -0.08
N THR A 438 -44.61 22.31 1.24
CA THR A 438 -44.78 23.49 2.07
C THR A 438 -43.42 24.15 2.29
N VAL A 439 -43.31 25.42 1.91
CA VAL A 439 -42.11 26.24 2.08
C VAL A 439 -42.43 27.47 2.94
N VAL A 440 -41.44 27.98 3.65
CA VAL A 440 -41.59 29.18 4.49
C VAL A 440 -40.76 30.31 3.89
N HIS A 441 -41.42 31.38 3.48
CA HIS A 441 -40.77 32.59 2.99
C HIS A 441 -40.64 33.60 4.14
N LEU A 442 -39.42 34.09 4.38
CA LEU A 442 -39.08 34.95 5.53
C LEU A 442 -40.04 36.15 5.70
N HIS A 443 -40.50 36.74 4.59
CA HIS A 443 -41.38 37.91 4.61
C HIS A 443 -42.85 37.59 4.36
N ASN A 444 -43.17 36.41 3.83
CA ASN A 444 -44.51 36.10 3.30
C ASN A 444 -45.17 34.89 3.98
N GLY A 445 -44.50 34.29 4.98
CA GLY A 445 -45.03 33.15 5.73
C GLY A 445 -45.03 31.85 4.94
N ILE A 446 -45.98 30.96 5.25
CA ILE A 446 -46.05 29.60 4.75
C ILE A 446 -46.74 29.59 3.37
N GLY A 447 -46.09 29.01 2.36
CA GLY A 447 -46.61 28.85 1.00
C GLY A 447 -46.36 27.45 0.45
N LYS A 448 -46.80 27.19 -0.79
CA LYS A 448 -46.46 25.96 -1.51
C LYS A 448 -45.51 26.28 -2.65
N PHE A 449 -44.45 25.48 -2.78
CA PHE A 449 -43.55 25.58 -3.92
C PHE A 449 -44.26 25.10 -5.20
N ILE A 450 -44.19 25.89 -6.27
CA ILE A 450 -44.86 25.58 -7.55
C ILE A 450 -43.89 25.25 -8.69
N GLY A 451 -42.58 25.38 -8.47
CA GLY A 451 -41.53 25.21 -9.48
C GLY A 451 -40.68 26.47 -9.68
N ILE A 452 -39.73 26.39 -10.60
CA ILE A 452 -38.85 27.51 -10.97
C ILE A 452 -39.26 27.99 -12.36
N GLU A 453 -39.68 29.26 -12.47
CA GLU A 453 -40.00 29.89 -13.74
C GLU A 453 -38.84 30.80 -14.17
N LYS A 454 -38.33 30.61 -15.38
CA LYS A 454 -37.24 31.41 -15.92
C LYS A 454 -37.83 32.57 -16.73
N ASN A 455 -37.94 33.75 -16.11
CA ASN A 455 -38.36 34.95 -16.82
C ASN A 455 -37.25 35.43 -17.76
N LEU A 456 -37.40 35.13 -19.05
CA LEU A 456 -36.63 35.76 -20.10
C LEU A 456 -37.13 37.20 -20.25
N THR A 457 -36.37 38.15 -19.70
CA THR A 457 -36.61 39.57 -19.92
C THR A 457 -36.21 39.90 -21.36
N ILE A 458 -37.16 40.39 -22.16
CA ILE A 458 -36.96 40.91 -23.52
C ILE A 458 -36.23 42.25 -23.44
#